data_AF-A0A7W4GFU3-F1
#
_entry.id   AF-A0A7W4GFU3-F1
#
_cell.length_a   1.000
_cell.length_b   1.000
_cell.length_c   1.000
_cell.angle_alpha   90.00
_cell.angle_beta   90.00
_cell.angle_gamma   90.00
#
_symmetry.space_group_name_H-M   'P 1'
#
loop_
_entity.id
_entity.type
_entity.pdbx_description
1 polymer ?
#
loop_
_entity_poly.entity_id
_entity_poly.type
_entity_poly.pdbx_seq_one_letter_code
_entity_poly.pdbx_strand_id
1 'polypeptide(L)'
;MKKSLLPLAVSFALAGLVGCSDDSVKQSPQTKAVTAEASTTSAAAALNFNQYSQQFIDELWVLSPTWALYSGKHVNDGYLDIPNQASRDKTLEFVKQQQMALAQFDPQSLSANELIDYKLLSNLVESMQWEITRFKGWQWDPSNYNVAGGFAQIINEDFAPLDERLTSVI
;
A
#
# COMPACT_ATOMS: atom_id res chain seq x y z
N MET A 1 43.84 17.79 -18.70
CA MET A 1 44.88 17.22 -17.81
C MET A 1 44.18 16.44 -16.69
N LYS A 2 44.43 15.12 -16.69
CA LYS A 2 44.16 14.04 -15.72
C LYS A 2 43.14 14.29 -14.59
N LYS A 3 41.99 13.60 -14.66
CA LYS A 3 41.16 13.22 -13.51
C LYS A 3 41.56 11.78 -13.12
N SER A 4 42.05 11.57 -11.91
CA SER A 4 42.42 10.23 -11.41
C SER A 4 41.19 9.47 -10.91
N LEU A 5 41.07 8.23 -11.37
CA LEU A 5 40.16 7.19 -10.91
C LEU A 5 40.78 6.48 -9.70
N LEU A 6 39.96 6.13 -8.71
CA LEU A 6 40.33 5.23 -7.60
C LEU A 6 39.18 4.23 -7.39
N PRO A 7 39.33 2.95 -7.80
CA PRO A 7 38.41 1.89 -7.44
C PRO A 7 38.90 1.20 -6.15
N LEU A 8 38.03 1.12 -5.14
CA LEU A 8 38.27 0.26 -3.97
C LEU A 8 37.43 -1.01 -4.14
N ALA A 9 38.08 -2.06 -4.64
CA ALA A 9 37.54 -3.41 -4.68
C ALA A 9 37.81 -4.09 -3.35
N VAL A 10 36.76 -4.53 -2.65
CA VAL A 10 36.88 -5.45 -1.51
C VAL A 10 36.24 -6.76 -1.94
N SER A 11 37.10 -7.70 -2.34
CA SER A 11 36.77 -9.09 -2.59
C SER A 11 36.86 -9.86 -1.27
N PHE A 12 35.76 -10.45 -0.81
CA PHE A 12 35.79 -11.53 0.16
C PHE A 12 35.31 -12.81 -0.52
N ALA A 13 36.28 -13.69 -0.77
CA ALA A 13 36.05 -15.05 -1.26
C ALA A 13 35.67 -15.95 -0.08
N LEU A 14 34.56 -16.68 -0.21
CA LEU A 14 34.33 -17.89 0.57
C LEU A 14 34.14 -19.07 -0.40
N ALA A 15 35.14 -19.95 -0.42
CA ALA A 15 35.03 -21.33 -0.86
C ALA A 15 33.86 -22.00 -0.11
N GLY A 16 33.00 -22.82 -0.71
CA GLY A 16 33.30 -23.92 -1.61
C GLY A 16 33.18 -25.21 -0.80
N LEU A 17 32.03 -25.89 -0.90
CA LEU A 17 31.91 -27.33 -0.66
C LEU A 17 30.87 -27.87 -1.63
N VAL A 18 31.40 -28.32 -2.77
CA VAL A 18 30.75 -29.23 -3.71
C VAL A 18 30.65 -30.59 -3.02
N GLY A 19 29.43 -31.09 -2.87
CA GLY A 19 29.15 -32.49 -2.57
C GLY A 19 28.37 -33.10 -3.73
N CYS A 20 29.07 -33.55 -4.77
CA CYS A 20 28.52 -34.53 -5.71
C CYS A 20 28.64 -35.90 -5.07
N SER A 21 27.53 -36.63 -4.99
CA SER A 21 27.55 -38.09 -4.88
C SER A 21 26.77 -38.63 -6.07
N ASP A 22 27.48 -39.41 -6.87
CA ASP A 22 26.98 -40.05 -8.08
C ASP A 22 26.24 -41.34 -7.75
N ASP A 23 25.29 -41.62 -8.65
CA ASP A 23 24.83 -42.90 -9.12
C ASP A 23 23.87 -43.81 -8.34
N SER A 24 22.92 -44.29 -9.17
CA SER A 24 22.15 -45.53 -9.06
C SER A 24 20.86 -45.51 -8.22
N VAL A 25 19.76 -45.03 -8.82
CA VAL A 25 18.42 -45.57 -8.52
C VAL A 25 17.75 -46.06 -9.79
N LYS A 26 17.59 -47.38 -9.84
CA LYS A 26 16.90 -48.17 -10.85
C LYS A 26 15.42 -47.76 -10.95
N GLN A 27 14.92 -47.73 -12.18
CA GLN A 27 13.51 -47.55 -12.51
C GLN A 27 12.63 -48.76 -12.12
N SER A 28 11.48 -48.41 -11.52
CA SER A 28 10.14 -49.06 -11.59
C SER A 28 9.88 -50.37 -10.82
N PRO A 29 8.63 -50.62 -10.33
CA PRO A 29 7.35 -50.14 -10.89
C PRO A 29 6.33 -49.50 -9.92
N GLN A 30 5.38 -48.82 -10.56
CA GLN A 30 4.22 -48.08 -10.06
C GLN A 30 3.48 -48.73 -8.87
N THR A 31 3.26 -47.93 -7.83
CA THR A 31 2.16 -48.13 -6.88
C THR A 31 1.17 -46.98 -7.09
N LYS A 32 -0.06 -47.32 -7.48
CA LYS A 32 -1.19 -46.39 -7.61
C LYS A 32 -1.45 -45.75 -6.25
N ALA A 33 -1.03 -44.50 -6.08
CA ALA A 33 -1.49 -43.65 -4.99
C ALA A 33 -2.84 -43.05 -5.39
N VAL A 34 -3.85 -43.40 -4.62
CA VAL A 34 -5.20 -42.82 -4.66
C VAL A 34 -5.07 -41.32 -4.49
N THR A 35 -5.43 -40.58 -5.54
CA THR A 35 -5.66 -39.13 -5.47
C THR A 35 -6.79 -38.89 -4.47
N ALA A 36 -6.43 -38.41 -3.29
CA ALA A 36 -7.35 -37.67 -2.44
C ALA A 36 -7.62 -36.34 -3.16
N GLU A 37 -8.71 -36.30 -3.92
CA GLU A 37 -9.29 -35.06 -4.42
C GLU A 37 -9.68 -34.22 -3.19
N ALA A 38 -8.81 -33.26 -2.87
CA ALA A 38 -9.13 -32.18 -1.97
C ALA A 38 -10.26 -31.37 -2.61
N SER A 39 -11.48 -31.69 -2.19
CA SER A 39 -12.69 -30.89 -2.21
C SER A 39 -12.45 -29.44 -2.63
N THR A 40 -12.72 -29.14 -3.89
CA THR A 40 -12.96 -27.79 -4.38
C THR A 40 -14.33 -27.34 -3.89
N THR A 41 -14.42 -27.00 -2.60
CA THR A 41 -15.54 -26.22 -2.11
C THR A 41 -15.41 -24.83 -2.70
N SER A 42 -16.28 -24.56 -3.67
CA SER A 42 -16.59 -23.26 -4.25
C SER A 42 -16.75 -22.19 -3.15
N ALA A 43 -15.66 -21.51 -2.83
CA ALA A 43 -15.69 -20.21 -2.19
C ALA A 43 -15.75 -19.18 -3.33
N ALA A 44 -16.63 -18.19 -3.21
CA ALA A 44 -16.48 -16.94 -3.95
C ALA A 44 -15.00 -16.57 -3.99
N ALA A 45 -14.46 -16.32 -5.19
CA ALA A 45 -13.03 -16.17 -5.44
C ALA A 45 -12.36 -15.47 -4.25
N ALA A 46 -11.50 -16.20 -3.52
CA ALA A 46 -10.83 -15.65 -2.35
C ALA A 46 -10.20 -14.32 -2.76
N LEU A 47 -10.59 -13.24 -2.08
CA LEU A 47 -10.04 -11.92 -2.35
C LEU A 47 -8.51 -12.04 -2.30
N ASN A 48 -7.85 -11.69 -3.39
CA ASN A 48 -6.41 -11.64 -3.40
C ASN A 48 -5.98 -10.40 -2.62
N PHE A 49 -5.11 -10.56 -1.60
CA PHE A 49 -4.71 -9.45 -0.74
C PHE A 49 -4.04 -8.31 -1.51
N ASN A 50 -3.24 -8.63 -2.54
CA ASN A 50 -2.64 -7.60 -3.39
C ASN A 50 -3.69 -6.78 -4.14
N GLN A 51 -4.73 -7.43 -4.69
CA GLN A 51 -5.84 -6.73 -5.35
C GLN A 51 -6.58 -5.83 -4.37
N TYR A 52 -6.85 -6.32 -3.15
CA TYR A 52 -7.43 -5.53 -2.08
C TYR A 52 -6.55 -4.32 -1.72
N SER A 53 -5.24 -4.49 -1.56
CA SER A 53 -4.33 -3.39 -1.23
C SER A 53 -4.30 -2.31 -2.32
N GLN A 54 -4.36 -2.68 -3.60
CA GLN A 54 -4.48 -1.70 -4.68
C GLN A 54 -5.81 -0.94 -4.59
N GLN A 55 -6.92 -1.66 -4.40
CA GLN A 55 -8.24 -1.06 -4.24
C GLN A 55 -8.32 -0.14 -3.03
N PHE A 56 -7.73 -0.51 -1.89
CA PHE A 56 -7.64 0.31 -0.70
C PHE A 56 -6.99 1.66 -1.01
N ILE A 57 -5.87 1.66 -1.74
CA ILE A 57 -5.14 2.88 -2.08
C ILE A 57 -5.95 3.75 -3.04
N ASP A 58 -6.59 3.17 -4.05
CA ASP A 58 -7.46 3.93 -4.95
C ASP A 58 -8.66 4.54 -4.23
N GLU A 59 -9.31 3.79 -3.32
CA GLU A 59 -10.42 4.30 -2.50
C GLU A 59 -9.96 5.36 -1.50
N LEU A 60 -8.76 5.24 -0.93
CA LEU A 60 -8.15 6.27 -0.08
C LEU A 60 -7.95 7.58 -0.84
N TRP A 61 -7.52 7.51 -2.11
CA TRP A 61 -7.36 8.68 -2.96
C TRP A 61 -8.67 9.31 -3.41
N VAL A 62 -9.74 8.52 -3.54
CA VAL A 62 -11.08 9.07 -3.71
C VAL A 62 -11.56 9.78 -2.44
N LEU A 63 -11.28 9.22 -1.26
CA LEU A 63 -11.64 9.82 0.02
C LEU A 63 -10.87 11.12 0.30
N SER A 64 -9.58 11.15 -0.05
CA SER A 64 -8.68 12.29 0.19
C SER A 64 -7.78 12.55 -1.03
N PRO A 65 -8.29 13.29 -2.04
CA PRO A 65 -7.50 13.70 -3.19
C PRO A 65 -6.29 14.55 -2.80
N THR A 66 -6.38 15.34 -1.72
CA THR A 66 -5.24 16.11 -1.21
C THR A 66 -4.11 15.20 -0.71
N TRP A 67 -4.42 14.08 -0.05
CA TRP A 67 -3.37 13.12 0.34
C TRP A 67 -2.75 12.45 -0.90
N ALA A 68 -3.54 12.20 -1.94
CA ALA A 68 -3.02 11.69 -3.21
C ALA A 68 -2.00 12.67 -3.82
N LEU A 69 -2.35 13.96 -3.86
CA LEU A 69 -1.49 15.06 -4.29
C LEU A 69 -0.16 15.08 -3.54
N TYR A 70 -0.19 15.02 -2.20
CA TYR A 70 1.03 14.95 -1.38
C TYR A 70 1.86 13.67 -1.57
N SER A 71 1.28 12.64 -2.17
CA SER A 71 1.95 11.39 -2.52
C SER A 71 2.43 11.37 -3.99
N GLY A 72 2.27 12.49 -4.70
CA GLY A 72 2.63 12.64 -6.12
C GLY A 72 1.63 12.03 -7.10
N LYS A 73 0.41 11.67 -6.65
CA LYS A 73 -0.67 11.15 -7.51
C LYS A 73 -1.77 12.20 -7.65
N HIS A 74 -1.81 12.85 -8.81
CA HIS A 74 -2.76 13.93 -9.13
C HIS A 74 -4.11 13.36 -9.60
N VAL A 75 -4.96 12.94 -8.65
CA VAL A 75 -6.26 12.30 -8.96
C VAL A 75 -7.39 13.31 -9.21
N ASN A 76 -7.41 14.43 -8.48
CA ASN A 76 -8.46 15.45 -8.56
C ASN A 76 -8.02 16.77 -7.89
N ASP A 77 -6.96 17.38 -8.40
CA ASP A 77 -6.31 18.56 -7.82
C ASP A 77 -7.23 19.79 -7.71
N GLY A 78 -8.27 19.87 -8.53
CA GLY A 78 -9.26 20.96 -8.50
C GLY A 78 -10.33 20.82 -7.42
N TYR A 79 -10.28 19.77 -6.60
CA TYR A 79 -11.26 19.53 -5.54
C TYR A 79 -10.63 19.74 -4.15
N LEU A 80 -11.17 20.72 -3.42
CA LEU A 80 -10.79 21.03 -2.06
C LEU A 80 -11.78 20.42 -1.06
N ASP A 81 -11.32 19.46 -0.27
CA ASP A 81 -12.11 18.90 0.82
C ASP A 81 -12.44 19.94 1.89
N ILE A 82 -13.71 19.99 2.29
CA ILE A 82 -14.18 20.86 3.36
C ILE A 82 -14.10 20.08 4.69
N PRO A 83 -13.26 20.50 5.66
CA PRO A 83 -13.05 19.76 6.91
C PRO A 83 -14.19 20.01 7.92
N ASN A 84 -15.37 19.45 7.64
CA ASN A 84 -16.59 19.58 8.44
C ASN A 84 -17.03 18.23 9.05
N GLN A 85 -18.22 18.18 9.67
CA GLN A 85 -18.74 16.93 10.23
C GLN A 85 -18.98 15.86 9.15
N ALA A 86 -19.50 16.25 7.99
CA ALA A 86 -19.81 15.31 6.91
C ALA A 86 -18.54 14.64 6.34
N SER A 87 -17.42 15.36 6.24
CA SER A 87 -16.15 14.75 5.82
C SER A 87 -15.63 13.75 6.86
N ARG A 88 -15.73 14.07 8.16
CA ARG A 88 -15.40 13.11 9.23
C ARG A 88 -16.29 11.87 9.20
N ASP A 89 -17.59 12.03 8.97
CA ASP A 89 -18.52 10.91 8.87
C ASP A 89 -18.19 10.02 7.67
N LYS A 90 -17.84 10.61 6.51
CA LYS A 90 -17.34 9.88 5.33
C LYS A 90 -16.06 9.10 5.65
N THR A 91 -15.10 9.71 6.35
CA THR A 91 -13.87 9.02 6.76
C THR A 91 -14.17 7.85 7.70
N LEU A 92 -15.10 8.00 8.66
CA LEU A 92 -15.48 6.92 9.56
C LEU A 92 -16.21 5.78 8.84
N GLU A 93 -17.01 6.07 7.82
CA GLU A 93 -17.62 5.04 6.98
C GLU A 93 -16.56 4.28 6.16
N PHE A 94 -15.61 4.99 5.55
CA PHE A 94 -14.46 4.37 4.88
C PHE A 94 -13.70 3.45 5.85
N VAL A 95 -13.34 3.96 7.04
CA VAL A 95 -12.64 3.19 8.09
C VAL A 95 -13.38 1.90 8.41
N LYS A 96 -14.70 1.98 8.63
CA LYS A 96 -15.53 0.81 8.94
C LYS A 96 -15.51 -0.22 7.79
N GLN A 97 -15.64 0.24 6.55
CA GLN A 97 -15.59 -0.62 5.37
C GLN A 97 -14.25 -1.34 5.26
N GLN A 98 -13.13 -0.62 5.42
CA GLN A 98 -11.79 -1.21 5.33
C GLN A 98 -11.49 -2.15 6.50
N GLN A 99 -11.95 -1.86 7.73
CA GLN A 99 -11.85 -2.79 8.86
C GLN A 99 -12.57 -4.11 8.56
N MET A 100 -13.78 -4.04 7.98
CA MET A 100 -14.55 -5.24 7.59
C MET A 100 -13.86 -6.04 6.48
N ALA A 101 -13.21 -5.36 5.53
CA ALA A 101 -12.46 -6.00 4.45
C ALA A 101 -11.17 -6.67 4.96
N LEU A 102 -10.38 -5.97 5.78
CA LEU A 102 -9.16 -6.52 6.41
C LEU A 102 -9.46 -7.76 7.25
N ALA A 103 -10.59 -7.79 7.96
CA ALA A 103 -10.99 -8.92 8.79
C ALA A 103 -11.26 -10.21 7.99
N GLN A 104 -11.38 -10.15 6.65
CA GLN A 104 -11.57 -11.34 5.80
C GLN A 104 -10.27 -12.11 5.52
N PHE A 105 -9.10 -11.49 5.74
CA PHE A 105 -7.81 -12.12 5.48
C PHE A 105 -7.28 -12.80 6.74
N ASP A 106 -6.85 -14.06 6.62
CA ASP A 106 -6.08 -14.73 7.68
C ASP A 106 -4.61 -14.30 7.60
N PRO A 107 -4.05 -13.59 8.60
CA PRO A 107 -2.67 -13.12 8.56
C PRO A 107 -1.63 -14.24 8.49
N GLN A 108 -1.96 -15.46 8.92
CA GLN A 108 -1.05 -16.62 8.82
C GLN A 108 -0.95 -17.17 7.40
N SER A 109 -1.90 -16.83 6.53
CA SER A 109 -1.92 -17.26 5.13
C SER A 109 -1.20 -16.29 4.18
N LEU A 110 -0.85 -15.10 4.66
CA LEU A 110 -0.19 -14.05 3.88
C LEU A 110 1.30 -14.31 3.70
N SER A 111 1.86 -13.92 2.55
CA SER A 111 3.32 -13.83 2.41
C SER A 111 3.90 -12.79 3.36
N ALA A 112 5.23 -12.81 3.56
CA ALA A 112 5.89 -11.87 4.47
C ALA A 112 5.63 -10.40 4.09
N ASN A 113 5.63 -10.07 2.79
CA ASN A 113 5.36 -8.70 2.32
C ASN A 113 3.89 -8.32 2.52
N GLU A 114 2.96 -9.20 2.18
CA GLU A 114 1.53 -8.96 2.38
C GLU A 114 1.19 -8.82 3.86
N LEU A 115 1.87 -9.56 4.75
CA LEU A 115 1.70 -9.43 6.19
C LEU A 115 2.19 -8.07 6.72
N ILE A 116 3.26 -7.51 6.13
CA ILE A 116 3.71 -6.15 6.46
C ILE A 116 2.63 -5.15 6.04
N ASP A 117 2.19 -5.22 4.80
CA ASP A 117 1.15 -4.32 4.26
C ASP A 117 -0.15 -4.43 5.07
N TYR A 118 -0.59 -5.65 5.39
CA TYR A 118 -1.75 -5.90 6.25
C TYR A 118 -1.66 -5.15 7.58
N LYS A 119 -0.50 -5.23 8.25
CA LYS A 119 -0.28 -4.57 9.54
C LYS A 119 -0.25 -3.05 9.39
N LEU A 120 0.37 -2.53 8.33
CA LEU A 120 0.42 -1.10 8.06
C LEU A 120 -0.97 -0.54 7.77
N LEU A 121 -1.74 -1.20 6.91
CA LEU A 121 -3.11 -0.81 6.57
C LEU A 121 -4.03 -0.91 7.79
N SER A 122 -3.93 -1.96 8.59
CA SER A 122 -4.72 -2.12 9.82
C SER A 122 -4.44 -0.97 10.80
N ASN A 123 -3.16 -0.69 11.07
CA ASN A 123 -2.77 0.40 11.97
C ASN A 123 -3.20 1.78 11.44
N LEU A 124 -3.10 2.00 10.13
CA LEU A 124 -3.56 3.25 9.49
C LEU A 124 -5.06 3.47 9.72
N VAL A 125 -5.88 2.44 9.45
CA VAL A 125 -7.34 2.56 9.58
C VAL A 125 -7.75 2.77 11.05
N GLU A 126 -7.10 2.08 11.99
CA GLU A 126 -7.30 2.27 13.42
C GLU A 126 -6.90 3.68 13.88
N SER A 127 -5.77 4.20 13.40
CA SER A 127 -5.33 5.55 13.75
C SER A 127 -6.28 6.61 13.22
N MET A 128 -6.76 6.49 11.98
CA MET A 128 -7.78 7.38 11.40
C MET A 128 -9.06 7.43 12.26
N GLN A 129 -9.53 6.28 12.76
CA GLN A 129 -10.68 6.23 13.66
C GLN A 129 -10.41 6.95 14.98
N TRP A 130 -9.23 6.69 15.57
CA TRP A 130 -8.83 7.27 16.85
C TRP A 130 -8.66 8.79 16.76
N GLU A 131 -8.05 9.29 15.68
CA GLU A 131 -7.86 10.71 15.38
C GLU A 131 -9.20 11.46 15.42
N ILE A 132 -10.22 10.88 14.78
CA ILE A 132 -11.55 11.49 14.69
C ILE A 132 -12.33 11.37 16.01
N THR A 133 -12.28 10.21 16.67
CA THR A 133 -13.22 9.89 17.76
C THR A 133 -12.66 10.15 19.16
N ARG A 134 -11.33 10.11 19.32
CA ARG A 134 -10.64 10.23 20.62
C ARG A 134 -9.73 11.45 20.68
N PHE A 135 -8.76 11.54 19.79
CA PHE A 135 -7.78 12.63 19.82
C PHE A 135 -8.43 13.97 19.52
N LYS A 136 -9.28 13.99 18.49
CA LYS A 136 -10.06 15.14 18.07
C LYS A 136 -9.20 16.39 17.83
N GLY A 137 -8.05 16.23 17.18
CA GLY A 137 -7.19 17.36 16.77
C GLY A 137 -7.97 18.46 16.04
N TRP A 138 -8.97 18.06 15.26
CA TRP A 138 -9.95 18.93 14.60
C TRP A 138 -10.76 19.86 15.54
N GLN A 139 -10.75 19.64 16.86
CA GLN A 139 -11.43 20.53 17.81
C GLN A 139 -10.52 21.60 18.41
N TRP A 140 -9.24 21.30 18.59
CA TRP A 140 -8.37 22.09 19.46
C TRP A 140 -7.07 22.55 18.81
N ASP A 141 -6.69 21.98 17.66
CA ASP A 141 -5.53 22.41 16.90
C ASP A 141 -5.97 23.15 15.62
N PRO A 142 -6.03 24.49 15.67
CA PRO A 142 -6.42 25.30 14.51
C PRO A 142 -5.37 25.28 13.40
N SER A 143 -4.13 24.81 13.64
CA SER A 143 -3.08 24.78 12.61
C SER A 143 -3.37 23.77 11.50
N ASN A 144 -4.24 22.79 11.76
CA ASN A 144 -4.72 21.81 10.77
C ASN A 144 -5.59 22.43 9.66
N TYR A 145 -6.06 23.67 9.83
CA TYR A 145 -6.96 24.35 8.89
C TYR A 145 -6.18 25.35 8.03
N ASN A 146 -5.40 24.84 7.08
CA ASN A 146 -4.59 25.67 6.19
C ASN A 146 -4.57 25.13 4.76
N VAL A 147 -5.10 25.90 3.80
CA VAL A 147 -5.17 25.51 2.39
C VAL A 147 -3.84 25.67 1.65
N ALA A 148 -2.91 26.48 2.18
CA ALA A 148 -1.70 26.89 1.46
C ALA A 148 -0.85 25.70 0.99
N GLY A 149 -0.82 24.61 1.76
CA GLY A 149 -0.04 23.43 1.45
C GLY A 149 -0.42 22.77 0.12
N GLY A 150 -1.71 22.49 -0.11
CA GLY A 150 -2.19 21.88 -1.35
C GLY A 150 -1.97 22.77 -2.57
N PHE A 151 -2.27 24.07 -2.46
CA PHE A 151 -1.98 25.03 -3.54
C PHE A 151 -0.47 25.08 -3.87
N ALA A 152 0.40 25.03 -2.85
CA ALA A 152 1.84 25.04 -3.05
C ALA A 152 2.34 23.79 -3.80
N GLN A 153 1.77 22.61 -3.54
CA GLN A 153 2.09 21.39 -4.29
C GLN A 153 1.72 21.55 -5.76
N ILE A 154 0.53 22.06 -6.08
CA ILE A 154 0.09 22.26 -7.46
C ILE A 154 0.94 23.31 -8.19
N ILE A 155 1.26 24.44 -7.53
CA ILE A 155 1.93 25.57 -8.18
C ILE A 155 3.44 25.35 -8.34
N ASN A 156 4.10 24.77 -7.34
CA ASN A 156 5.57 24.74 -7.29
C ASN A 156 6.17 23.52 -8.00
N GLU A 157 5.37 22.47 -8.22
CA GLU A 157 5.86 21.23 -8.83
C GLU A 157 5.63 21.23 -10.35
N ASP A 158 6.62 20.74 -11.09
CA ASP A 158 6.59 20.69 -12.55
C ASP A 158 6.14 19.31 -13.06
N PHE A 159 5.00 18.82 -12.54
CA PHE A 159 4.43 17.51 -12.91
C PHE A 159 3.56 17.59 -14.18
N ALA A 160 3.11 18.78 -14.56
CA ALA A 160 2.24 19.04 -15.70
C ALA A 160 2.51 20.43 -16.29
N PRO A 161 2.08 20.72 -17.53
CA PRO A 161 2.14 22.07 -18.11
C PRO A 161 1.50 23.11 -17.19
N LEU A 162 2.04 24.34 -17.20
CA LEU A 162 1.58 25.41 -16.32
C LEU A 162 0.07 25.65 -16.41
N ASP A 163 -0.50 25.70 -17.61
CA ASP A 163 -1.92 25.98 -17.82
C ASP A 163 -2.83 24.88 -17.22
N GLU A 164 -2.38 23.62 -17.26
CA GLU A 164 -3.09 22.51 -16.63
C GLU A 164 -3.10 22.66 -15.11
N ARG A 165 -1.94 22.98 -14.52
CA ARG A 165 -1.81 23.21 -13.07
C ARG A 165 -2.64 24.40 -12.61
N LEU A 166 -2.67 25.49 -13.38
CA LEU A 166 -3.46 26.66 -13.06
C LEU A 166 -4.97 26.41 -13.14
N THR A 167 -5.43 25.55 -14.06
CA THR A 167 -6.86 25.17 -14.16
C THR A 167 -7.36 24.48 -12.89
N SER A 168 -6.50 23.75 -12.17
CA SER A 168 -6.85 23.17 -10.87
C SER A 168 -6.96 24.22 -9.75
N VAL A 169 -6.38 25.41 -9.94
CA VAL A 169 -6.26 26.47 -8.92
C VAL A 169 -7.33 27.56 -9.05
N ILE A 170 -7.72 27.92 -10.29
CA ILE A 170 -8.56 29.08 -10.62
C ILE A 170 -10.01 28.70 -10.95
#